data_AF-A0A4S0QI88-F1
#
_entry.id   AF-A0A4S0QI88-F1
#
_cell.length_a   1.000
_cell.length_b   1.000
_cell.length_c   1.000
_cell.angle_alpha   90.00
_cell.angle_beta   90.00
_cell.angle_gamma   90.00
#
_symmetry.space_group_name_H-M   'P 1'
#
loop_
_entity.id
_entity.type
_entity.pdbx_description
1 polymer ?
#
loop_
_entity_poly.entity_id
_entity_poly.type
_entity_poly.pdbx_seq_one_letter_code
_entity_poly.pdbx_strand_id
1 'polypeptide(L)' 'MSTTDWKADLTWLNPPPHHDFAGGTVHVRTGKETDFWRETFYGFWRDNG' A
#
# COMPACT_ATOMS: atom_id res chain seq x y z
N MET A 1 27.70 3.17 -7.67
CA MET A 1 26.43 2.41 -7.68
C MET A 1 25.36 3.32 -8.25
N SER A 2 24.78 2.99 -9.41
CA SER A 2 23.66 3.76 -9.97
C SER A 2 22.44 3.51 -9.11
N THR A 3 21.93 4.55 -8.46
CA THR A 3 20.67 4.50 -7.71
C THR A 3 19.56 4.70 -8.72
N THR A 4 19.15 3.62 -9.41
CA THR A 4 17.92 3.66 -10.21
C THR A 4 16.79 4.18 -9.31
N ASP A 5 16.08 5.23 -9.74
CA ASP A 5 14.95 5.79 -9.00
C ASP A 5 13.75 4.85 -9.10
N TRP A 6 13.82 3.76 -8.36
CA TRP A 6 12.93 2.60 -8.42
C TRP A 6 11.46 2.93 -8.18
N LYS A 7 11.14 4.09 -7.60
CA LYS A 7 9.78 4.54 -7.33
C LYS A 7 9.13 5.29 -8.50
N ALA A 8 9.92 5.74 -9.48
CA ALA A 8 9.44 6.66 -10.53
C ALA A 8 8.30 6.05 -11.37
N ASP A 9 8.26 4.73 -11.50
CA ASP A 9 7.25 4.00 -12.29
C ASP A 9 6.21 3.25 -11.44
N LEU A 10 6.20 3.45 -10.11
CA LEU A 10 5.28 2.76 -9.20
C LEU A 10 4.07 3.63 -8.86
N THR A 11 2.90 3.01 -8.74
CA THR A 11 1.65 3.68 -8.34
C THR A 11 0.96 2.90 -7.22
N TRP A 12 0.44 3.62 -6.23
CA TRP A 12 -0.38 3.02 -5.18
C TRP A 12 -1.76 2.62 -5.71
N LEU A 13 -2.22 1.42 -5.37
CA LEU A 13 -3.61 1.00 -5.61
C LEU A 13 -4.56 1.69 -4.62
N ASN A 14 -4.21 1.67 -3.34
CA ASN A 14 -4.87 2.37 -2.24
C ASN A 14 -3.79 3.12 -1.44
N PRO A 15 -3.56 4.43 -1.70
CA PRO A 15 -2.46 5.15 -1.07
C PRO A 15 -2.72 5.30 0.44
N PRO A 16 -1.77 4.89 1.30
CA PRO A 16 -1.93 5.00 2.74
C PRO A 16 -1.87 6.47 3.20
N PRO A 17 -2.56 6.84 4.29
CA PRO A 17 -2.58 8.22 4.81
C PRO A 17 -1.19 8.76 5.17
N HIS A 18 -0.26 7.87 5.54
CA HIS A 18 1.12 8.21 5.81
C HIS A 18 2.05 7.16 5.17
N HIS A 19 2.93 7.63 4.29
CA HIS A 19 4.03 6.86 3.75
C HIS A 19 5.22 7.77 3.44
N ASP A 20 6.41 7.19 3.48
CA ASP A 20 7.64 7.86 3.10
C ASP A 20 8.63 6.88 2.46
N PHE A 21 9.51 7.42 1.62
CA PHE A 21 10.59 6.68 0.98
C PHE A 21 11.91 7.12 1.60
N ALA A 22 12.61 6.20 2.26
CA ALA A 22 13.85 6.49 2.98
C ALA A 22 14.89 5.38 2.74
N GLY A 23 16.08 5.75 2.26
CA GLY A 23 17.21 4.80 2.15
C GLY A 23 16.93 3.54 1.32
N GLY A 24 16.10 3.62 0.28
CA GLY A 24 15.70 2.46 -0.52
C GLY A 24 14.62 1.58 0.12
N THR A 25 14.01 2.06 1.20
CA THR A 25 12.87 1.44 1.89
C THR A 25 11.63 2.29 1.71
N VAL A 26 10.45 1.65 1.73
CA VAL A 26 9.16 2.33 1.88
C VAL A 26 8.63 2.07 3.29
N HIS A 27 8.33 3.15 4.00
CA HIS A 27 7.68 3.11 5.30
C HIS A 27 6.20 3.40 5.08
N VAL A 28 5.34 2.58 5.66
CA VAL A 28 3.89 2.68 5.49
C VAL A 28 3.21 2.55 6.85
N ARG A 29 2.25 3.42 7.11
CA ARG A 29 1.29 3.26 8.20
C ARG A 29 -0.10 3.00 7.61
N THR A 30 -0.70 1.89 7.99
CA THR A 30 -2.03 1.49 7.51
C THR A 30 -3.10 2.51 7.91
N GLY A 31 -4.10 2.64 7.05
CA GLY A 31 -5.32 3.36 7.35
C GLY A 31 -6.17 2.63 8.38
N LYS A 32 -7.17 3.32 8.93
CA LYS A 32 -8.18 2.70 9.77
C LYS A 32 -9.14 1.89 8.89
N GLU A 33 -9.49 0.67 9.32
CA GLU A 33 -10.53 -0.16 8.68
C GLU A 33 -10.29 -0.43 7.16
N THR A 34 -9.02 -0.59 6.78
CA THR A 34 -8.58 -0.95 5.42
C THR A 34 -8.34 -2.45 5.31
N ASP A 35 -8.84 -3.11 4.28
CA ASP A 35 -8.71 -4.55 4.08
C ASP A 35 -8.87 -4.97 2.60
N PHE A 36 -8.31 -6.14 2.26
CA PHE A 36 -8.62 -6.86 1.03
C PHE A 36 -9.31 -8.19 1.38
N TRP A 37 -10.62 -8.24 1.19
CA TRP A 37 -11.42 -9.43 1.43
C TRP A 37 -12.49 -9.61 0.37
N ARG A 38 -12.70 -10.85 -0.07
CA ARG A 38 -13.75 -11.18 -1.03
C ARG A 38 -14.54 -12.40 -0.61
N GLU A 39 -15.71 -12.15 -0.03
CA GLU A 39 -16.86 -13.05 0.18
C GLU A 39 -16.66 -14.28 1.09
N THR A 40 -15.50 -14.92 1.12
CA THR A 40 -15.32 -16.17 1.88
C THR A 40 -15.61 -15.95 3.36
N PHE A 41 -16.27 -16.93 4.01
CA PHE A 41 -16.60 -16.98 5.45
C PHE A 41 -17.41 -15.80 6.04
N TYR A 42 -16.92 -14.56 5.96
CA TYR A 42 -17.52 -13.37 6.54
C TYR A 42 -18.61 -12.71 5.70
N GLY A 43 -18.75 -13.09 4.41
CA GLY A 43 -19.86 -12.63 3.57
C GLY A 43 -19.84 -11.16 3.16
N PHE A 44 -18.70 -10.47 3.24
CA PHE A 44 -18.54 -9.09 2.78
C PHE A 44 -17.41 -8.94 1.75
N TRP A 45 -17.35 -7.79 1.09
CA TRP A 45 -16.25 -7.38 0.20
C TRP A 45 -15.61 -6.10 0.75
N ARG A 46 -14.29 -6.12 0.90
CA ARG A 46 -13.43 -4.94 1.10
C ARG A 46 -12.32 -4.94 0.04
N ASP A 47 -12.13 -3.80 -0.60
CA ASP A 47 -11.06 -3.54 -1.57
C ASP A 47 -10.31 -2.24 -1.30
N ASN A 48 -10.50 -1.70 -0.09
CA ASN A 48 -9.94 -0.43 0.36
C ASN A 48 -8.59 -0.58 1.07
N GLY A 49 -7.98 -1.77 0.99
CA GLY A 49 -6.65 -2.10 1.52
C GLY A 49 -5.53 -1.35 0.82
#